data_AF-A0AAF0F4E2-F1
#
_entry.id   AF-A0AAF0F4E2-F1
#
_cell.length_a   1.000
_cell.length_b   1.000
_cell.length_c   1.000
_cell.angle_alpha   90.00
_cell.angle_beta   90.00
_cell.angle_gamma   90.00
#
_symmetry.space_group_name_H-M   'P 1'
#
loop_
_entity.id
_entity.type
_entity.pdbx_description
1 polymer ?
#
loop_
_entity_poly.entity_id
_entity_poly.type
_entity_poly.pdbx_seq_one_letter_code
_entity_poly.pdbx_strand_id
1 'polypeptide(L)'
;MALQEAARAIDGTTPAALAALAAGLDEASTAELADMAIAAARFVPATDAATRSMDLDAVLAPPVHDAWCTREAAHEARILLERIPACEDVVAHVLETYIRPIFRKAAERARVQASGRAVPGARHPVWDDDVETWDDAQIVGGHPARGAPNVLAWCVATLGRTDAGAWERLWPHLVPPIMVLLDAPGARAKLLGACVAGNLLDPQAPASVPASLLHRTGLAALLGDALTSALHHMTDAEYGAPLLSAAIRARRGLATILYPDVDATADAFDAHARLFSEGVLAALSYCAPPSASAPAQRASPGTALGSARLQQALAGTAARWALVLCTDLGTPVLRFWNAYMDWATGWLSQAFAGCESLACPPRRGLSEVVTEITEGEQGEQEVIDAPDWATAGAVLVASVEACVRSACTLTHLAAQADREQQTVATLRLPAQLPGLAAWSEQLVCASARCYVRLSELSLDANAAASVASLKDALHALCTALLAADPILTTALGALHSEPRLRPLFTT
;
A
#
# COMPACT_ATOMS: atom_id res chain seq x y z
N MET A 1 15.76 9.33 33.62
CA MET A 1 15.98 10.65 33.00
C MET A 1 15.52 10.65 31.54
N ALA A 2 16.20 9.98 30.59
CA ALA A 2 15.77 9.94 29.17
C ALA A 2 14.31 9.46 28.95
N LEU A 3 13.87 8.40 29.64
CA LEU A 3 12.47 7.94 29.59
C LEU A 3 11.45 8.95 30.13
N GLN A 4 11.83 9.73 31.14
CA GLN A 4 10.97 10.75 31.72
C GLN A 4 10.89 11.97 30.80
N GLU A 5 11.97 12.26 30.05
CA GLU A 5 11.97 13.28 29.00
C GLU A 5 11.13 12.83 27.80
N ALA A 6 11.27 11.58 27.36
CA ALA A 6 10.44 10.96 26.32
C ALA A 6 8.94 10.98 26.69
N ALA A 7 8.61 10.58 27.92
CA ALA A 7 7.25 10.61 28.44
C ALA A 7 6.69 12.03 28.56
N ARG A 8 7.52 13.02 28.93
CA ARG A 8 7.13 14.44 28.98
C ARG A 8 6.96 15.07 27.59
N ALA A 9 7.68 14.58 26.58
CA ALA A 9 7.53 15.00 25.19
C ALA A 9 6.21 14.46 24.58
N ILE A 10 5.70 13.35 25.11
CA ILE A 10 4.42 12.78 24.75
C ILE A 10 3.29 13.46 25.55
N ASP A 11 2.60 14.39 24.90
CA ASP A 11 1.51 15.16 25.49
C ASP A 11 0.34 14.24 25.89
N GLY A 12 0.11 14.08 27.20
CA GLY A 12 -0.94 13.22 27.76
C GLY A 12 -0.49 11.95 28.50
N THR A 13 0.78 11.84 28.89
CA THR A 13 1.20 10.83 29.89
C THR A 13 0.59 11.15 31.26
N THR A 14 -0.12 10.19 31.84
CA THR A 14 -0.75 10.36 33.16
C THR A 14 0.32 10.40 34.26
N PRO A 15 0.04 11.04 35.42
CA PRO A 15 0.94 10.98 36.58
C PRO A 15 1.29 9.55 37.00
N ALA A 16 0.37 8.60 36.80
CA ALA A 16 0.60 7.17 37.03
C ALA A 16 1.64 6.57 36.07
N ALA A 17 1.57 6.88 34.77
CA ALA A 17 2.55 6.45 33.78
C ALA A 17 3.97 7.01 34.06
N LEU A 18 4.04 8.27 34.51
CA LEU A 18 5.31 8.89 34.91
C LEU A 18 5.86 8.30 36.22
N ALA A 19 4.99 7.88 37.15
CA ALA A 19 5.37 7.21 38.38
C ALA A 19 5.89 5.79 38.12
N ALA A 20 5.26 5.02 37.24
CA ALA A 20 5.73 3.68 36.84
C ALA A 20 7.11 3.72 36.18
N LEU A 21 7.36 4.71 35.31
CA LEU A 21 8.69 4.98 34.75
C LEU A 21 9.74 5.37 35.78
N ALA A 22 9.32 5.97 36.90
CA ALA A 22 10.21 6.37 37.99
C ALA A 22 10.50 5.23 38.99
N ALA A 23 9.53 4.33 39.21
CA ALA A 23 9.64 3.18 40.11
C ALA A 23 10.41 1.99 39.47
N GLY A 24 10.39 1.89 38.14
CA GLY A 24 10.95 0.76 37.40
C GLY A 24 9.85 -0.18 36.91
N LEU A 25 9.90 -0.54 35.62
CA LEU A 25 8.82 -1.26 34.94
C LEU A 25 8.53 -2.66 35.51
N ASP A 26 9.52 -3.27 36.18
CA ASP A 26 9.40 -4.62 36.75
C ASP A 26 8.50 -4.67 37.99
N GLU A 27 8.26 -3.52 38.64
CA GLU A 27 7.38 -3.41 39.83
C GLU A 27 6.01 -2.82 39.49
N ALA A 28 5.79 -2.40 38.23
CA ALA A 28 4.56 -1.76 37.80
C ALA A 28 3.39 -2.76 37.72
N SER A 29 2.22 -2.33 38.19
CA SER A 29 0.99 -3.10 38.06
C SER A 29 0.52 -3.18 36.60
N THR A 30 -0.32 -4.17 36.28
CA THR A 30 -0.92 -4.33 34.94
C THR A 30 -1.65 -3.06 34.48
N ALA A 31 -2.34 -2.36 35.39
CA ALA A 31 -3.05 -1.12 35.08
C ALA A 31 -2.07 0.02 34.73
N GLU A 32 -0.99 0.18 35.47
CA GLU A 32 0.03 1.19 35.19
C GLU A 32 0.75 0.93 33.86
N LEU A 33 1.07 -0.34 33.56
CA LEU A 33 1.63 -0.75 32.28
C LEU A 33 0.65 -0.52 31.12
N ALA A 34 -0.64 -0.76 31.34
CA ALA A 34 -1.69 -0.50 30.35
C ALA A 34 -1.85 1.00 30.07
N ASP A 35 -1.87 1.85 31.10
CA ASP A 35 -1.92 3.31 30.96
C ASP A 35 -0.71 3.84 30.18
N MET A 36 0.48 3.31 30.50
CA MET A 36 1.71 3.61 29.74
C MET A 36 1.58 3.19 28.27
N ALA A 37 1.05 1.99 28.01
CA ALA A 37 0.87 1.48 26.67
C ALA A 37 -0.10 2.36 25.87
N ILE A 38 -1.24 2.77 26.45
CA ILE A 38 -2.21 3.66 25.82
C ILE A 38 -1.56 5.02 25.49
N ALA A 39 -0.85 5.61 26.47
CA ALA A 39 -0.22 6.91 26.30
C ALA A 39 0.85 6.92 25.19
N ALA A 40 1.63 5.85 25.07
CA ALA A 40 2.69 5.75 24.05
C ALA A 40 2.14 5.26 22.70
N ALA A 41 1.36 4.18 22.66
CA ALA A 41 0.94 3.51 21.43
C ALA A 41 0.10 4.39 20.50
N ARG A 42 -0.62 5.39 21.03
CA ARG A 42 -1.34 6.36 20.19
C ARG A 42 -0.40 7.12 19.23
N PHE A 43 0.87 7.33 19.60
CA PHE A 43 1.87 8.01 18.77
C PHE A 43 2.64 7.06 17.83
N VAL A 44 2.28 5.78 17.75
CA VAL A 44 2.87 4.84 16.79
C VAL A 44 1.86 4.52 15.71
N PRO A 45 1.89 5.22 14.56
CA PRO A 45 0.92 5.04 13.48
C PRO A 45 0.71 3.57 13.10
N ALA A 46 -0.54 3.13 13.04
CA ALA A 46 -0.88 1.81 12.53
C ALA A 46 -0.38 1.61 11.08
N THR A 47 -0.29 2.71 10.33
CA THR A 47 0.21 2.78 8.96
C THR A 47 1.70 2.44 8.82
N ASP A 48 2.51 2.62 9.87
CA ASP A 48 3.94 2.32 9.85
C ASP A 48 4.25 0.83 9.69
N ALA A 49 3.35 -0.04 10.14
CA ALA A 49 3.54 -1.49 10.03
C ALA A 49 3.31 -1.98 8.58
N ALA A 50 2.43 -1.31 7.83
CA ALA A 50 2.14 -1.64 6.45
C ALA A 50 3.32 -1.31 5.51
N THR A 51 4.12 -0.27 5.84
CA THR A 51 5.21 0.30 5.01
C THR A 51 6.62 -0.21 5.35
N ARG A 52 6.79 -1.26 6.17
CA ARG A 52 8.10 -1.74 6.65
C ARG A 52 9.10 -2.29 5.59
N SER A 53 8.86 -2.11 4.29
CA SER A 53 9.81 -2.53 3.25
C SER A 53 9.81 -1.60 2.03
N MET A 54 11.01 -1.14 1.66
CA MET A 54 11.42 -0.47 0.41
C MET A 54 11.14 1.05 0.24
N ASP A 55 12.21 1.75 -0.16
CA ASP A 55 12.30 3.19 -0.51
C ASP A 55 11.19 3.66 -1.47
N LEU A 56 10.75 2.75 -2.36
CA LEU A 56 9.70 3.00 -3.35
C LEU A 56 8.30 3.12 -2.73
N ASP A 57 8.03 2.34 -1.67
CA ASP A 57 6.70 2.27 -1.05
C ASP A 57 6.39 3.59 -0.32
N ALA A 58 7.42 4.22 0.27
CA ALA A 58 7.30 5.54 0.90
C ALA A 58 7.05 6.67 -0.11
N VAL A 59 7.52 6.53 -1.35
CA VAL A 59 7.26 7.50 -2.42
C VAL A 59 5.86 7.30 -3.01
N LEU A 60 5.48 6.04 -3.28
CA LEU A 60 4.22 5.70 -3.96
C LEU A 60 3.00 5.78 -3.04
N ALA A 61 3.16 5.41 -1.78
CA ALA A 61 2.12 5.41 -0.76
C ALA A 61 2.72 6.02 0.51
N PRO A 62 2.91 7.36 0.54
CA PRO A 62 3.53 8.00 1.69
C PRO A 62 2.74 7.64 2.95
N PRO A 63 3.45 7.37 4.07
CA PRO A 63 2.80 7.03 5.30
C PRO A 63 1.88 8.17 5.71
N VAL A 64 0.61 7.82 5.89
CA VAL A 64 -0.39 8.76 6.38
C VAL A 64 -0.12 8.93 7.87
N HIS A 65 0.27 10.14 8.23
CA HIS A 65 0.51 10.55 9.60
C HIS A 65 -0.48 11.63 9.98
N ASP A 66 -1.09 11.48 11.14
CA ASP A 66 -1.87 12.58 11.69
C ASP A 66 -0.92 13.70 12.12
N ALA A 67 -1.32 14.96 11.93
CA ALA A 67 -0.49 16.13 12.24
C ALA A 67 -0.01 16.19 13.70
N TRP A 68 -0.72 15.53 14.63
CA TRP A 68 -0.37 15.46 16.05
C TRP A 68 0.65 14.36 16.37
N CYS A 69 0.98 13.49 15.42
CA CYS A 69 1.90 12.38 15.57
C CYS A 69 3.22 12.70 14.85
N THR A 70 4.11 13.45 15.52
CA THR A 70 5.43 13.78 14.94
C THR A 70 6.35 12.56 14.87
N ARG A 71 7.35 12.61 13.99
CA ARG A 71 8.33 11.52 13.85
C ARG A 71 9.13 11.30 15.12
N GLU A 72 9.46 12.38 15.82
CA GLU A 72 10.15 12.37 17.11
C GLU A 72 9.27 11.69 18.18
N ALA A 73 7.99 12.09 18.28
CA ALA A 73 7.06 11.47 19.23
C ALA A 73 6.85 9.98 18.94
N ALA A 74 6.76 9.59 17.66
CA ALA A 74 6.65 8.20 17.26
C ALA A 74 7.91 7.39 17.60
N HIS A 75 9.10 7.98 17.44
CA HIS A 75 10.35 7.34 17.80
C HIS A 75 10.43 7.08 19.31
N GLU A 76 10.17 8.10 20.13
CA GLU A 76 10.18 7.99 21.58
C GLU A 76 9.11 7.02 22.10
N ALA A 77 7.91 7.05 21.50
CA ALA A 77 6.85 6.10 21.83
C ALA A 77 7.24 4.65 21.55
N ARG A 78 7.92 4.36 20.44
CA ARG A 78 8.42 3.01 20.14
C ARG A 78 9.42 2.54 21.19
N ILE A 79 10.36 3.39 21.59
CA ILE A 79 11.35 3.07 22.64
C ILE A 79 10.64 2.73 23.96
N LEU A 80 9.58 3.47 24.31
CA LEU A 80 8.79 3.20 25.51
C LEU A 80 8.05 1.86 25.41
N LEU A 81 7.37 1.60 24.29
CA LEU A 81 6.58 0.38 24.08
C LEU A 81 7.43 -0.89 24.00
N GLU A 82 8.67 -0.80 23.52
CA GLU A 82 9.61 -1.92 23.50
C GLU A 82 10.00 -2.39 24.91
N ARG A 83 9.87 -1.53 25.92
CA ARG A 83 10.17 -1.85 27.30
C ARG A 83 8.97 -2.41 28.07
N ILE A 84 7.76 -2.24 27.55
CA ILE A 84 6.56 -2.83 28.15
C ILE A 84 6.59 -4.33 27.84
N PRO A 85 6.50 -5.22 28.85
CA PRO A 85 6.50 -6.66 28.60
C PRO A 85 5.30 -7.04 27.72
N ALA A 86 5.54 -7.92 26.75
CA ALA A 86 4.47 -8.49 25.93
C ALA A 86 3.62 -9.43 26.80
N CYS A 87 2.61 -8.86 27.45
CA CYS A 87 1.78 -9.53 28.45
C CYS A 87 0.32 -9.47 28.01
N GLU A 88 -0.34 -10.64 27.99
CA GLU A 88 -1.76 -10.73 27.66
C GLU A 88 -2.63 -9.89 28.61
N ASP A 89 -2.34 -9.89 29.91
CA ASP A 89 -3.13 -9.15 30.90
C ASP A 89 -3.14 -7.64 30.63
N VAL A 90 -2.00 -7.09 30.19
CA VAL A 90 -1.89 -5.69 29.80
C VAL A 90 -2.75 -5.42 28.56
N VAL A 91 -2.67 -6.28 27.55
CA VAL A 91 -3.49 -6.15 26.33
C VAL A 91 -4.98 -6.27 26.65
N ALA A 92 -5.37 -7.25 27.45
CA ALA A 92 -6.74 -7.47 27.89
C ALA A 92 -7.29 -6.22 28.62
N HIS A 93 -6.48 -5.63 29.51
CA HIS A 93 -6.84 -4.41 30.21
C HIS A 93 -7.07 -3.25 29.23
N VAL A 94 -6.12 -2.98 28.32
CA VAL A 94 -6.24 -1.92 27.31
C VAL A 94 -7.48 -2.12 26.42
N LEU A 95 -7.74 -3.36 25.99
CA LEU A 95 -8.89 -3.67 25.15
C LEU A 95 -10.21 -3.42 25.87
N GLU A 96 -10.31 -3.76 27.16
CA GLU A 96 -11.55 -3.64 27.93
C GLU A 96 -11.81 -2.21 28.43
N THR A 97 -10.78 -1.51 28.92
CA THR A 97 -10.95 -0.19 29.57
C THR A 97 -10.88 0.99 28.60
N TYR A 98 -10.19 0.83 27.47
CA TYR A 98 -9.94 1.94 26.53
C TYR A 98 -10.55 1.68 25.14
N ILE A 99 -10.18 0.58 24.47
CA ILE A 99 -10.62 0.33 23.08
C ILE A 99 -12.12 0.03 23.00
N ARG A 100 -12.63 -0.91 23.81
CA ARG A 100 -14.02 -1.38 23.73
C ARG A 100 -15.03 -0.23 23.93
N PRO A 101 -14.90 0.68 24.91
CA PRO A 101 -15.82 1.80 25.04
C PRO A 101 -15.86 2.73 23.83
N ILE A 102 -14.69 3.02 23.22
CA ILE A 102 -14.57 3.91 22.04
C ILE A 102 -15.29 3.30 20.84
N PHE A 103 -14.97 2.04 20.52
CA PHE A 103 -15.52 1.37 19.33
C PHE A 103 -16.96 0.90 19.52
N ARG A 104 -17.41 0.64 20.74
CA ARG A 104 -18.84 0.42 21.02
C ARG A 104 -19.67 1.65 20.68
N LYS A 105 -19.24 2.83 21.13
CA LYS A 105 -19.91 4.11 20.82
C LYS A 105 -19.94 4.35 19.30
N ALA A 106 -18.85 4.04 18.60
CA ALA A 106 -18.80 4.15 17.15
C ALA A 106 -19.72 3.15 16.44
N ALA A 107 -19.76 1.89 16.89
CA ALA A 107 -20.67 0.86 16.37
C ALA A 107 -22.14 1.23 16.56
N GLU A 108 -22.50 1.81 17.71
CA GLU A 108 -23.85 2.30 18.00
C GLU A 108 -24.25 3.45 17.05
N ARG A 109 -23.33 4.37 16.76
CA ARG A 109 -23.53 5.45 15.75
C ARG A 109 -23.68 4.90 14.33
N ALA A 110 -22.85 3.92 13.97
CA ALA A 110 -22.84 3.28 12.65
C ALA A 110 -23.94 2.22 12.46
N ARG A 111 -24.76 1.95 13.50
CA ARG A 111 -25.80 0.89 13.51
C ARG A 111 -25.24 -0.46 13.05
N VAL A 112 -24.13 -0.86 13.65
CA VAL A 112 -23.44 -2.12 13.39
C VAL A 112 -24.10 -3.27 14.17
N GLN A 113 -24.33 -4.40 13.50
CA GLN A 113 -24.88 -5.63 14.08
C GLN A 113 -23.89 -6.28 15.07
N ALA A 114 -24.36 -7.23 15.88
CA ALA A 114 -23.52 -7.98 16.83
C ALA A 114 -22.34 -8.72 16.17
N SER A 115 -22.41 -8.97 14.86
CA SER A 115 -21.33 -9.54 14.03
C SER A 115 -20.22 -8.56 13.67
N GLY A 116 -20.37 -7.27 14.03
CA GLY A 116 -19.47 -6.20 13.59
C GLY A 116 -19.80 -5.64 12.20
N ARG A 117 -20.84 -6.16 11.51
CA ARG A 117 -21.27 -5.64 10.19
C ARG A 117 -22.26 -4.48 10.26
N ALA A 118 -22.08 -3.43 9.47
CA ALA A 118 -23.10 -2.39 9.29
C ALA A 118 -24.45 -3.00 8.80
N VAL A 119 -25.60 -2.56 9.33
CA VAL A 119 -26.92 -3.06 8.92
C VAL A 119 -27.21 -2.66 7.46
N PRO A 120 -27.49 -3.61 6.54
CA PRO A 120 -27.84 -3.31 5.15
C PRO A 120 -29.11 -2.45 5.07
N GLY A 121 -29.04 -1.30 4.37
CA GLY A 121 -30.20 -0.43 4.16
C GLY A 121 -30.54 0.49 5.34
N ALA A 122 -29.75 0.49 6.42
CA ALA A 122 -29.79 1.62 7.34
C ALA A 122 -29.42 2.87 6.54
N ARG A 123 -30.37 3.81 6.37
CA ARG A 123 -30.00 5.18 5.97
C ARG A 123 -28.90 5.57 6.93
N HIS A 124 -27.68 5.75 6.42
CA HIS A 124 -26.61 6.35 7.18
C HIS A 124 -27.26 7.58 7.81
N PRO A 125 -27.39 7.68 9.16
CA PRO A 125 -27.47 9.02 9.69
C PRO A 125 -26.30 9.71 9.03
N VAL A 126 -26.58 10.80 8.30
CA VAL A 126 -25.55 11.61 7.68
C VAL A 126 -24.40 11.61 8.69
N TRP A 127 -23.21 11.17 8.28
CA TRP A 127 -22.02 11.35 9.09
C TRP A 127 -21.78 12.86 9.09
N ASP A 128 -22.70 13.60 9.71
CA ASP A 128 -22.86 15.07 9.77
C ASP A 128 -21.90 15.63 10.81
N ASP A 129 -21.19 14.77 11.54
CA ASP A 129 -20.01 15.11 12.30
C ASP A 129 -18.80 14.62 11.50
N ASP A 130 -18.05 15.55 10.90
CA ASP A 130 -16.80 15.31 10.15
C ASP A 130 -15.69 14.60 10.96
N VAL A 131 -15.95 14.26 12.24
CA VAL A 131 -14.96 13.71 13.17
C VAL A 131 -15.38 12.31 13.62
N GLU A 132 -14.58 11.32 13.21
CA GLU A 132 -14.74 9.93 13.63
C GLU A 132 -14.59 9.83 15.17
N THR A 133 -15.34 8.91 15.80
CA THR A 133 -15.41 8.81 17.27
C THR A 133 -14.04 8.55 17.94
N TRP A 134 -13.10 7.97 17.20
CA TRP A 134 -11.72 7.69 17.62
C TRP A 134 -10.71 8.77 17.20
N ASP A 135 -11.17 9.86 16.59
CA ASP A 135 -10.41 11.10 16.38
C ASP A 135 -10.86 12.23 17.32
N ASP A 136 -11.90 11.97 18.12
CA ASP A 136 -12.43 12.85 19.16
C ASP A 136 -11.39 13.08 20.28
N ALA A 137 -11.36 14.29 20.82
CA ALA A 137 -10.56 14.64 22.00
C ALA A 137 -11.21 14.15 23.31
N GLN A 138 -12.38 13.49 23.25
CA GLN A 138 -13.04 12.90 24.41
C GLN A 138 -12.09 11.99 25.20
N ILE A 139 -12.08 12.17 26.52
CA ILE A 139 -11.31 11.36 27.46
C ILE A 139 -12.07 10.06 27.78
N VAL A 140 -11.41 8.92 27.59
CA VAL A 140 -11.85 7.57 27.92
C VAL A 140 -10.74 6.88 28.71
N GLY A 141 -11.05 6.36 29.90
CA GLY A 141 -10.03 5.72 30.74
C GLY A 141 -8.87 6.64 31.13
N GLY A 142 -9.08 7.96 31.19
CA GLY A 142 -8.02 8.95 31.47
C GLY A 142 -7.18 9.39 30.27
N HIS A 143 -7.43 8.84 29.08
CA HIS A 143 -6.70 9.16 27.85
C HIS A 143 -7.64 9.67 26.75
N PRO A 144 -7.19 10.54 25.82
CA PRO A 144 -8.01 10.95 24.68
C PRO A 144 -8.27 9.75 23.76
N ALA A 145 -9.46 9.69 23.14
CA ALA A 145 -9.81 8.65 22.18
C ALA A 145 -8.99 8.73 20.88
N ARG A 146 -8.48 9.93 20.56
CA ARG A 146 -7.57 10.20 19.45
C ARG A 146 -6.37 9.24 19.43
N GLY A 147 -6.26 8.48 18.34
CA GLY A 147 -5.20 7.50 18.13
C GLY A 147 -5.54 6.09 18.62
N ALA A 148 -6.79 5.82 19.00
CA ALA A 148 -7.23 4.47 19.37
C ALA A 148 -6.92 3.38 18.32
N PRO A 149 -6.98 3.63 16.99
CA PRO A 149 -6.57 2.64 15.99
C PRO A 149 -5.08 2.25 16.10
N ASN A 150 -4.21 3.19 16.49
CA ASN A 150 -2.79 2.95 16.71
C ASN A 150 -2.57 2.07 17.97
N VAL A 151 -3.32 2.36 19.05
CA VAL A 151 -3.33 1.53 20.25
C VAL A 151 -3.84 0.12 19.94
N LEU A 152 -4.90 -0.02 19.14
CA LEU A 152 -5.40 -1.31 18.69
C LEU A 152 -4.36 -2.07 17.85
N ALA A 153 -3.66 -1.39 16.94
CA ALA A 153 -2.57 -1.99 16.16
C ALA A 153 -1.45 -2.51 17.07
N TRP A 154 -1.11 -1.78 18.14
CA TRP A 154 -0.14 -2.22 19.15
C TRP A 154 -0.63 -3.44 19.94
N CYS A 155 -1.91 -3.50 20.33
CA CYS A 155 -2.50 -4.67 20.99
C CYS A 155 -2.33 -5.92 20.13
N VAL A 156 -2.68 -5.84 18.85
CA VAL A 156 -2.56 -6.95 17.88
C VAL A 156 -1.09 -7.37 17.70
N ALA A 157 -0.18 -6.41 17.49
CA ALA A 157 1.25 -6.70 17.35
C ALA A 157 1.87 -7.31 18.62
N THR A 158 1.35 -6.92 19.79
CA THR A 158 1.81 -7.46 21.08
C THR A 158 1.31 -8.88 21.31
N LEU A 159 0.06 -9.20 20.94
CA LEU A 159 -0.44 -10.58 20.97
C LEU A 159 0.30 -11.50 20.01
N GLY A 160 0.75 -10.98 18.87
CA GLY A 160 1.66 -11.71 17.98
C GLY A 160 2.99 -12.11 18.60
N ARG A 161 3.33 -11.59 19.79
CA ARG A 161 4.54 -11.93 20.57
C ARG A 161 4.23 -12.75 21.83
N THR A 162 2.97 -13.06 22.12
CA THR A 162 2.54 -13.84 23.29
C THR A 162 2.25 -15.30 22.93
N ASP A 163 1.56 -16.05 23.79
CA ASP A 163 1.10 -17.41 23.46
C ASP A 163 -0.06 -17.40 22.45
N ALA A 164 -0.14 -18.46 21.64
CA ALA A 164 -1.19 -18.59 20.62
C ALA A 164 -2.61 -18.73 21.21
N GLY A 165 -2.74 -19.14 22.47
CA GLY A 165 -4.02 -19.25 23.17
C GLY A 165 -4.61 -17.88 23.54
N ALA A 166 -3.77 -16.84 23.65
CA ALA A 166 -4.21 -15.47 23.91
C ALA A 166 -5.13 -14.95 22.80
N TRP A 167 -4.89 -15.38 21.54
CA TRP A 167 -5.79 -15.08 20.43
C TRP A 167 -7.21 -15.56 20.69
N GLU A 168 -7.40 -16.81 21.17
CA GLU A 168 -8.73 -17.34 21.43
C GLU A 168 -9.47 -16.59 22.55
N ARG A 169 -8.73 -16.20 23.61
CA ARG A 169 -9.29 -15.48 24.77
C ARG A 169 -9.70 -14.05 24.44
N LEU A 170 -8.85 -13.34 23.69
CA LEU A 170 -9.05 -11.92 23.38
C LEU A 170 -9.74 -11.66 22.04
N TRP A 171 -9.99 -12.71 21.24
CA TRP A 171 -10.72 -12.64 19.97
C TRP A 171 -11.98 -11.77 20.02
N PRO A 172 -12.89 -11.93 21.00
CA PRO A 172 -14.14 -11.19 21.03
C PRO A 172 -13.96 -9.68 21.24
N HIS A 173 -12.81 -9.25 21.76
CA HIS A 173 -12.49 -7.85 22.00
C HIS A 173 -11.78 -7.19 20.81
N LEU A 174 -11.12 -7.97 19.96
CA LEU A 174 -10.35 -7.48 18.81
C LEU A 174 -11.19 -7.34 17.54
N VAL A 175 -12.04 -8.34 17.26
CA VAL A 175 -12.78 -8.41 16.00
C VAL A 175 -13.73 -7.22 15.81
N PRO A 176 -14.57 -6.85 16.80
CA PRO A 176 -15.52 -5.76 16.58
C PRO A 176 -14.85 -4.41 16.26
N PRO A 177 -13.82 -3.94 16.98
CA PRO A 177 -13.08 -2.74 16.61
C PRO A 177 -12.50 -2.75 15.19
N ILE A 178 -11.90 -3.87 14.77
CA ILE A 178 -11.33 -4.02 13.42
C ILE A 178 -12.43 -3.91 12.36
N MET A 179 -13.56 -4.59 12.59
CA MET A 179 -14.69 -4.56 11.66
C MET A 179 -15.33 -3.17 11.59
N VAL A 180 -15.43 -2.45 12.71
CA VAL A 180 -15.95 -1.07 12.72
C VAL A 180 -15.08 -0.15 11.84
N LEU A 181 -13.75 -0.30 11.87
CA LEU A 181 -12.85 0.47 10.99
C LEU A 181 -13.03 0.08 9.52
N LEU A 182 -13.10 -1.21 9.21
CA LEU A 182 -13.25 -1.70 7.84
C LEU A 182 -14.63 -1.38 7.22
N ASP A 183 -15.67 -1.30 8.05
CA ASP A 183 -17.05 -0.99 7.63
C ASP A 183 -17.36 0.51 7.64
N ALA A 184 -16.48 1.34 8.21
CA ALA A 184 -16.62 2.78 8.15
C ALA A 184 -16.65 3.27 6.67
N PRO A 185 -17.40 4.35 6.36
CA PRO A 185 -17.57 4.84 4.99
C PRO A 185 -16.33 5.57 4.45
N GLY A 186 -15.44 6.06 5.30
CA GLY A 186 -14.26 6.84 4.90
C GLY A 186 -13.06 5.98 4.51
N ALA A 187 -12.30 6.44 3.51
CA ALA A 187 -11.07 5.76 3.06
C ALA A 187 -10.01 5.69 4.17
N ARG A 188 -9.89 6.74 5.02
CA ARG A 188 -8.96 6.77 6.16
C ARG A 188 -9.25 5.68 7.18
N ALA A 189 -10.50 5.54 7.66
CA ALA A 189 -10.85 4.49 8.60
C ALA A 189 -10.62 3.09 8.01
N LYS A 190 -10.95 2.89 6.74
CA LYS A 190 -10.67 1.63 6.03
C LYS A 190 -9.18 1.33 5.94
N LEU A 191 -8.34 2.35 5.69
CA LEU A 191 -6.89 2.21 5.70
C LEU A 191 -6.41 1.76 7.08
N LEU A 192 -6.85 2.42 8.15
CA LEU A 192 -6.50 2.05 9.52
C LEU A 192 -6.95 0.62 9.85
N GLY A 193 -8.18 0.26 9.48
CA GLY A 193 -8.72 -1.10 9.63
C GLY A 193 -7.90 -2.14 8.87
N ALA A 194 -7.52 -1.84 7.62
CA ALA A 194 -6.69 -2.71 6.80
C ALA A 194 -5.26 -2.86 7.37
N CYS A 195 -4.67 -1.80 7.93
CA CYS A 195 -3.39 -1.87 8.61
C CYS A 195 -3.46 -2.75 9.88
N VAL A 196 -4.48 -2.56 10.71
CA VAL A 196 -4.67 -3.39 11.92
C VAL A 196 -4.92 -4.86 11.54
N ALA A 197 -5.77 -5.11 10.54
CA ALA A 197 -5.99 -6.45 10.00
C ALA A 197 -4.71 -7.05 9.41
N GLY A 198 -3.87 -6.24 8.74
CA GLY A 198 -2.57 -6.66 8.23
C GLY A 198 -1.61 -7.11 9.33
N ASN A 199 -1.62 -6.44 10.48
CA ASN A 199 -0.83 -6.86 11.65
C ASN A 199 -1.38 -8.15 12.27
N LEU A 200 -2.71 -8.31 12.29
CA LEU A 200 -3.38 -9.53 12.77
C LEU A 200 -3.03 -10.73 11.89
N LEU A 201 -2.91 -10.49 10.59
CA LEU A 201 -2.70 -11.51 9.56
C LEU A 201 -1.24 -11.60 9.11
N ASP A 202 -0.29 -11.09 9.90
CA ASP A 202 1.13 -11.15 9.55
C ASP A 202 1.67 -12.59 9.73
N PRO A 203 2.00 -13.32 8.65
CA PRO A 203 2.49 -14.69 8.76
C PRO A 203 3.89 -14.76 9.38
N GLN A 204 4.62 -13.63 9.47
CA GLN A 204 5.96 -13.56 10.05
C GLN A 204 5.94 -13.29 11.55
N ALA A 205 4.76 -13.04 12.15
CA ALA A 205 4.66 -12.85 13.59
C ALA A 205 5.03 -14.15 14.36
N PRO A 206 5.75 -14.05 15.50
CA PRO A 206 6.13 -15.21 16.31
C PRO A 206 4.96 -16.13 16.69
N ALA A 207 3.80 -15.53 16.98
CA ALA A 207 2.55 -16.21 17.26
C ALA A 207 1.45 -15.66 16.33
N SER A 208 1.46 -16.10 15.07
CA SER A 208 0.41 -15.77 14.11
C SER A 208 -0.95 -16.35 14.52
N VAL A 209 -2.02 -15.73 14.05
CA VAL A 209 -3.38 -16.21 14.30
C VAL A 209 -3.57 -17.62 13.72
N PRO A 210 -4.07 -18.59 14.51
CA PRO A 210 -4.33 -19.93 13.98
C PRO A 210 -5.40 -19.92 12.89
N ALA A 211 -5.12 -20.57 11.74
CA ALA A 211 -6.08 -20.73 10.65
C ALA A 211 -7.40 -21.38 11.11
N SER A 212 -7.32 -22.33 12.05
CA SER A 212 -8.50 -22.99 12.65
C SER A 212 -9.43 -22.00 13.36
N LEU A 213 -8.89 -20.96 14.00
CA LEU A 213 -9.67 -19.91 14.65
C LEU A 213 -10.39 -19.04 13.63
N LEU A 214 -9.70 -18.66 12.55
CA LEU A 214 -10.29 -17.89 11.44
C LEU A 214 -11.44 -18.65 10.76
N HIS A 215 -11.27 -19.95 10.52
CA HIS A 215 -12.33 -20.79 9.93
C HIS A 215 -13.51 -20.97 10.87
N ARG A 216 -13.27 -21.39 12.12
CA ARG A 216 -14.34 -21.70 13.09
C ARG A 216 -15.21 -20.49 13.43
N THR A 217 -14.61 -19.30 13.41
CA THR A 217 -15.32 -18.04 13.70
C THR A 217 -15.95 -17.40 12.45
N GLY A 218 -15.69 -17.94 11.25
CA GLY A 218 -16.12 -17.34 9.99
C GLY A 218 -15.40 -16.04 9.64
N LEU A 219 -14.36 -15.66 10.41
CA LEU A 219 -13.66 -14.38 10.24
C LEU A 219 -12.85 -14.33 8.94
N ALA A 220 -12.38 -15.47 8.43
CA ALA A 220 -11.70 -15.54 7.14
C ALA A 220 -12.54 -14.90 6.02
N ALA A 221 -13.79 -15.35 5.86
CA ALA A 221 -14.70 -14.80 4.87
C ALA A 221 -15.07 -13.35 5.17
N LEU A 222 -15.33 -13.03 6.45
CA LEU A 222 -15.71 -11.69 6.88
C LEU A 222 -14.62 -10.64 6.58
N LEU A 223 -13.37 -10.91 6.93
CA LEU A 223 -12.24 -10.03 6.63
C LEU A 223 -11.96 -9.99 5.13
N GLY A 224 -12.05 -11.13 4.43
CA GLY A 224 -11.87 -11.20 2.99
C GLY A 224 -12.86 -10.27 2.25
N ASP A 225 -14.14 -10.34 2.60
CA ASP A 225 -15.18 -9.47 2.04
C ASP A 225 -14.94 -8.00 2.38
N ALA A 226 -14.61 -7.69 3.64
CA ALA A 226 -14.44 -6.32 4.11
C ALA A 226 -13.22 -5.64 3.47
N LEU A 227 -12.09 -6.36 3.36
CA LEU A 227 -10.88 -5.87 2.69
C LEU A 227 -11.09 -5.70 1.19
N THR A 228 -11.84 -6.61 0.56
CA THR A 228 -12.21 -6.46 -0.87
C THR A 228 -13.14 -5.27 -1.06
N SER A 229 -14.12 -5.09 -0.17
CA SER A 229 -15.00 -3.92 -0.18
C SER A 229 -14.22 -2.61 0.00
N ALA A 230 -13.18 -2.62 0.84
CA ALA A 230 -12.35 -1.45 1.08
C ALA A 230 -11.61 -0.97 -0.18
N LEU A 231 -11.28 -1.86 -1.12
CA LEU A 231 -10.64 -1.50 -2.38
C LEU A 231 -11.51 -0.56 -3.25
N HIS A 232 -12.84 -0.52 -3.07
CA HIS A 232 -13.69 0.47 -3.77
C HIS A 232 -13.35 1.92 -3.41
N HIS A 233 -12.62 2.16 -2.32
CA HIS A 233 -12.18 3.48 -1.89
C HIS A 233 -10.74 3.80 -2.32
N MET A 234 -10.11 2.96 -3.16
CA MET A 234 -8.75 3.22 -3.67
C MET A 234 -8.64 4.50 -4.50
N THR A 235 -9.75 5.04 -4.99
CA THR A 235 -9.79 6.29 -5.77
C THR A 235 -9.80 7.54 -4.89
N ASP A 236 -9.67 7.40 -3.57
CA ASP A 236 -9.51 8.53 -2.67
C ASP A 236 -8.14 9.21 -2.89
N ALA A 237 -8.12 10.54 -3.00
CA ALA A 237 -6.93 11.30 -3.37
C ALA A 237 -5.80 11.24 -2.33
N GLU A 238 -6.14 11.13 -1.05
CA GLU A 238 -5.19 11.16 0.05
C GLU A 238 -4.84 9.74 0.51
N TYR A 239 -5.84 8.88 0.65
CA TYR A 239 -5.71 7.57 1.28
C TYR A 239 -5.69 6.41 0.28
N GLY A 240 -5.96 6.65 -0.99
CA GLY A 240 -6.20 5.59 -1.99
C GLY A 240 -5.04 4.62 -2.19
N ALA A 241 -3.85 5.13 -2.49
CA ALA A 241 -2.65 4.30 -2.69
C ALA A 241 -2.20 3.57 -1.40
N PRO A 242 -2.11 4.23 -0.22
CA PRO A 242 -1.88 3.52 1.04
C PRO A 242 -2.93 2.45 1.33
N LEU A 243 -4.21 2.72 1.07
CA LEU A 243 -5.31 1.77 1.29
C LEU A 243 -5.19 0.54 0.38
N LEU A 244 -4.91 0.74 -0.91
CA LEU A 244 -4.63 -0.35 -1.84
C LEU A 244 -3.52 -1.25 -1.29
N SER A 245 -2.43 -0.64 -0.83
CA SER A 245 -1.29 -1.40 -0.29
C SER A 245 -1.63 -2.17 0.98
N ALA A 246 -2.26 -1.51 1.95
CA ALA A 246 -2.66 -2.14 3.22
C ALA A 246 -3.68 -3.27 3.01
N ALA A 247 -4.65 -3.07 2.12
CA ALA A 247 -5.68 -4.06 1.82
C ALA A 247 -5.09 -5.29 1.11
N ILE A 248 -4.25 -5.12 0.08
CA ILE A 248 -3.59 -6.25 -0.57
C ILE A 248 -2.68 -6.99 0.41
N ARG A 249 -1.92 -6.27 1.25
CA ARG A 249 -1.08 -6.88 2.30
C ARG A 249 -1.90 -7.76 3.23
N ALA A 250 -2.99 -7.24 3.78
CA ALA A 250 -3.84 -7.99 4.71
C ALA A 250 -4.47 -9.20 4.03
N ARG A 251 -4.97 -9.05 2.79
CA ARG A 251 -5.54 -10.17 2.03
C ARG A 251 -4.50 -11.23 1.68
N ARG A 252 -3.26 -10.83 1.36
CA ARG A 252 -2.14 -11.75 1.15
C ARG A 252 -1.82 -12.51 2.44
N GLY A 253 -1.72 -11.83 3.57
CA GLY A 253 -1.52 -12.47 4.88
C GLY A 253 -2.61 -13.50 5.18
N LEU A 254 -3.87 -13.14 4.92
CA LEU A 254 -4.99 -14.08 5.03
C LEU A 254 -4.81 -15.30 4.11
N ALA A 255 -4.49 -15.08 2.83
CA ALA A 255 -4.27 -16.17 1.88
C ALA A 255 -3.11 -17.09 2.33
N THR A 256 -2.00 -16.53 2.80
CA THR A 256 -0.85 -17.31 3.30
C THR A 256 -1.18 -18.12 4.55
N ILE A 257 -1.98 -17.58 5.48
CA ILE A 257 -2.39 -18.31 6.70
C ILE A 257 -3.33 -19.47 6.35
N LEU A 258 -4.28 -19.25 5.45
CA LEU A 258 -5.26 -20.27 5.06
C LEU A 258 -4.66 -21.32 4.10
N TYR A 259 -3.73 -20.89 3.25
CA TYR A 259 -3.11 -21.68 2.20
C TYR A 259 -1.59 -21.46 2.17
N PRO A 260 -0.83 -22.11 3.08
CA PRO A 260 0.62 -21.94 3.17
C PRO A 260 1.38 -22.42 1.93
N ASP A 261 0.78 -23.37 1.19
CA ASP A 261 1.29 -23.86 -0.09
C ASP A 261 0.32 -23.46 -1.20
N VAL A 262 0.77 -22.54 -2.05
CA VAL A 262 0.00 -21.96 -3.17
C VAL A 262 -0.35 -23.02 -4.21
N ASP A 263 0.51 -24.04 -4.39
CA ASP A 263 0.36 -25.07 -5.41
C ASP A 263 -0.39 -26.30 -4.90
N ALA A 264 -0.66 -26.38 -3.59
CA ALA A 264 -1.29 -27.54 -2.99
C ALA A 264 -2.75 -27.75 -3.44
N THR A 265 -3.50 -26.67 -3.69
CA THR A 265 -4.94 -26.76 -4.00
C THR A 265 -5.40 -25.69 -5.01
N ALA A 266 -6.50 -25.98 -5.70
CA ALA A 266 -7.14 -25.00 -6.59
C ALA A 266 -7.61 -23.75 -5.81
N ASP A 267 -8.10 -23.93 -4.59
CA ASP A 267 -8.55 -22.83 -3.72
C ASP A 267 -7.38 -21.92 -3.31
N ALA A 268 -6.20 -22.49 -3.06
CA ALA A 268 -4.98 -21.75 -2.76
C ALA A 268 -4.56 -20.85 -3.93
N PHE A 269 -4.56 -21.41 -5.14
CA PHE A 269 -4.32 -20.65 -6.36
C PHE A 269 -5.38 -19.55 -6.55
N ASP A 270 -6.67 -19.87 -6.43
CA ASP A 270 -7.76 -18.93 -6.64
C ASP A 270 -7.71 -17.76 -5.65
N ALA A 271 -7.33 -18.00 -4.39
CA ALA A 271 -7.15 -16.97 -3.38
C ALA A 271 -6.06 -15.95 -3.81
N HIS A 272 -4.92 -16.43 -4.29
CA HIS A 272 -3.82 -15.56 -4.74
C HIS A 272 -4.11 -14.91 -6.10
N ALA A 273 -4.79 -15.63 -7.00
CA ALA A 273 -5.24 -15.11 -8.29
C ALA A 273 -6.18 -13.91 -8.12
N ARG A 274 -7.07 -13.93 -7.11
CA ARG A 274 -7.93 -12.80 -6.76
C ARG A 274 -7.16 -11.58 -6.26
N LEU A 275 -6.03 -11.76 -5.57
CA LEU A 275 -5.16 -10.63 -5.20
C LEU A 275 -4.65 -9.90 -6.43
N PHE A 276 -4.27 -10.67 -7.47
CA PHE A 276 -3.78 -10.10 -8.72
C PHE A 276 -4.92 -9.47 -9.53
N SER A 277 -6.04 -10.15 -9.72
CA SER A 277 -7.14 -9.62 -10.54
C SER A 277 -7.90 -8.47 -9.87
N GLU A 278 -8.35 -8.65 -8.62
CA GLU A 278 -9.18 -7.67 -7.91
C GLU A 278 -8.36 -6.58 -7.22
N GLY A 279 -7.07 -6.83 -6.94
CA GLY A 279 -6.16 -5.86 -6.36
C GLY A 279 -5.37 -5.12 -7.44
N VAL A 280 -4.47 -5.84 -8.12
CA VAL A 280 -3.54 -5.24 -9.09
C VAL A 280 -4.28 -4.78 -10.35
N LEU A 281 -4.86 -5.70 -11.13
CA LEU A 281 -5.44 -5.36 -12.43
C LEU A 281 -6.63 -4.40 -12.32
N ALA A 282 -7.46 -4.55 -11.29
CA ALA A 282 -8.54 -3.61 -11.01
C ALA A 282 -8.00 -2.20 -10.77
N ALA A 283 -6.98 -2.02 -9.93
CA ALA A 283 -6.36 -0.71 -9.68
C ALA A 283 -5.76 -0.12 -10.97
N LEU A 284 -5.05 -0.93 -11.75
CA LEU A 284 -4.46 -0.50 -13.02
C LEU A 284 -5.51 -0.05 -14.05
N SER A 285 -6.71 -0.63 -14.03
CA SER A 285 -7.82 -0.26 -14.92
C SER A 285 -8.37 1.14 -14.67
N TYR A 286 -8.16 1.70 -13.47
CA TYR A 286 -8.52 3.08 -13.12
C TYR A 286 -7.45 4.11 -13.51
N CYS A 287 -6.26 3.66 -13.91
CA CYS A 287 -5.14 4.55 -14.19
C CYS A 287 -5.12 4.93 -15.67
N ALA A 288 -5.22 6.24 -15.98
CA ALA A 288 -5.00 6.72 -17.35
C ALA A 288 -3.49 6.68 -17.69
N PRO A 289 -3.11 6.68 -18.97
CA PRO A 289 -1.69 6.65 -19.35
C PRO A 289 -0.90 7.82 -18.74
N PRO A 290 0.40 7.63 -18.45
CA PRO A 290 1.21 8.62 -17.72
C PRO A 290 1.43 9.92 -18.51
N SER A 291 1.21 9.92 -19.83
CA SER A 291 1.24 11.13 -20.67
C SER A 291 0.02 12.03 -20.47
N ALA A 292 -1.14 11.46 -20.11
CA ALA A 292 -2.32 12.23 -19.76
C ALA A 292 -2.22 12.87 -18.36
N SER A 293 -1.25 12.44 -17.54
CA SER A 293 -1.03 12.95 -16.18
C SER A 293 0.06 14.02 -16.07
N ALA A 294 0.78 14.35 -17.15
CA ALA A 294 1.76 15.44 -17.16
C ALA A 294 1.14 16.85 -17.31
N PRO A 295 0.08 17.07 -18.12
CA PRO A 295 -0.62 18.36 -18.19
C PRO A 295 -1.93 18.44 -17.36
N ALA A 296 -2.50 17.32 -16.90
CA ALA A 296 -3.78 17.28 -16.18
C ALA A 296 -3.63 17.34 -14.65
N GLN A 297 -2.81 18.26 -14.12
CA GLN A 297 -2.81 18.58 -12.69
C GLN A 297 -3.82 19.67 -12.32
N ARG A 298 -4.81 19.97 -13.17
CA ARG A 298 -5.98 20.75 -12.74
C ARG A 298 -6.80 19.85 -11.81
N ALA A 299 -6.69 20.04 -10.50
CA ALA A 299 -7.64 19.49 -9.57
C ALA A 299 -9.00 20.15 -9.88
N SER A 300 -9.85 19.50 -10.67
CA SER A 300 -11.26 19.88 -10.69
C SER A 300 -11.86 19.42 -9.35
N PRO A 301 -12.35 20.35 -8.50
CA PRO A 301 -13.02 19.96 -7.27
C PRO A 301 -14.26 19.15 -7.64
N GLY A 302 -14.23 17.84 -7.34
CA GLY A 302 -15.39 16.96 -7.49
C GLY A 302 -15.18 15.65 -8.26
N THR A 303 -14.04 15.41 -8.92
CA THR A 303 -13.77 14.10 -9.55
C THR A 303 -12.60 13.39 -8.87
N ALA A 304 -12.90 12.39 -8.04
CA ALA A 304 -11.92 11.58 -7.30
C ALA A 304 -10.87 10.89 -8.21
N LEU A 305 -11.21 10.63 -9.47
CA LEU A 305 -10.30 10.08 -10.49
C LEU A 305 -9.50 11.14 -11.26
N GLY A 306 -9.64 12.44 -10.95
CA GLY A 306 -9.04 13.54 -11.71
C GLY A 306 -7.61 13.90 -11.32
N SER A 307 -7.09 13.39 -10.19
CA SER A 307 -5.72 13.68 -9.78
C SER A 307 -4.73 12.75 -10.51
N ALA A 308 -4.02 13.31 -11.49
CA ALA A 308 -2.86 12.72 -12.13
C ALA A 308 -1.90 12.04 -11.12
N ARG A 309 -1.67 12.68 -9.97
CA ARG A 309 -0.82 12.18 -8.88
C ARG A 309 -1.38 10.90 -8.26
N LEU A 310 -2.67 10.86 -7.99
CA LEU A 310 -3.32 9.66 -7.45
C LEU A 310 -3.19 8.49 -8.43
N GLN A 311 -3.43 8.72 -9.72
CA GLN A 311 -3.31 7.65 -10.74
C GLN A 311 -1.87 7.12 -10.83
N GLN A 312 -0.87 7.99 -10.78
CA GLN A 312 0.55 7.57 -10.78
C GLN A 312 0.91 6.77 -9.53
N ALA A 313 0.48 7.24 -8.36
CA ALA A 313 0.66 6.56 -7.08
C ALA A 313 -0.01 5.17 -7.09
N LEU A 314 -1.28 5.10 -7.48
CA LEU A 314 -2.04 3.84 -7.61
C LEU A 314 -1.39 2.88 -8.60
N ALA A 315 -1.02 3.35 -9.79
CA ALA A 315 -0.33 2.53 -10.79
C ALA A 315 0.98 1.96 -10.24
N GLY A 316 1.77 2.78 -9.56
CA GLY A 316 3.03 2.37 -8.97
C GLY A 316 2.83 1.37 -7.84
N THR A 317 1.89 1.63 -6.92
CA THR A 317 1.54 0.71 -5.84
C THR A 317 1.04 -0.62 -6.39
N ALA A 318 0.17 -0.62 -7.38
CA ALA A 318 -0.33 -1.83 -8.02
C ALA A 318 0.79 -2.60 -8.73
N ALA A 319 1.66 -1.93 -9.49
CA ALA A 319 2.81 -2.56 -10.14
C ALA A 319 3.82 -3.15 -9.13
N ARG A 320 4.02 -2.47 -8.01
CA ARG A 320 4.84 -2.95 -6.90
C ARG A 320 4.25 -4.21 -6.26
N TRP A 321 2.94 -4.27 -6.07
CA TRP A 321 2.26 -5.48 -5.63
C TRP A 321 2.27 -6.58 -6.68
N ALA A 322 2.21 -6.22 -7.97
CA ALA A 322 2.37 -7.18 -9.05
C ALA A 322 3.72 -7.90 -8.94
N LEU A 323 4.81 -7.17 -8.67
CA LEU A 323 6.13 -7.76 -8.43
C LEU A 323 6.10 -8.77 -7.27
N VAL A 324 5.55 -8.39 -6.11
CA VAL A 324 5.47 -9.28 -4.93
C VAL A 324 4.64 -10.53 -5.23
N LEU A 325 3.46 -10.35 -5.81
CA LEU A 325 2.56 -11.46 -6.13
C LEU A 325 3.12 -12.37 -7.21
N CYS A 326 3.88 -11.84 -8.18
CA CYS A 326 4.59 -12.66 -9.16
C CYS A 326 5.63 -13.55 -8.48
N THR A 327 6.34 -13.04 -7.47
CA THR A 327 7.29 -13.86 -6.72
C THR A 327 6.61 -14.91 -5.85
N ASP A 328 5.43 -14.63 -5.31
CA ASP A 328 4.68 -15.60 -4.50
C ASP A 328 4.02 -16.70 -5.36
N LEU A 329 3.42 -16.31 -6.49
CA LEU A 329 2.65 -17.19 -7.35
C LEU A 329 3.54 -18.03 -8.29
N GLY A 330 4.75 -17.58 -8.61
CA GLY A 330 5.60 -18.25 -9.60
C GLY A 330 4.96 -18.32 -10.99
N THR A 331 5.19 -19.41 -11.73
CA THR A 331 4.67 -19.60 -13.10
C THR A 331 3.13 -19.56 -13.23
N PRO A 332 2.32 -19.96 -12.24
CA PRO A 332 0.87 -19.75 -12.26
C PRO A 332 0.41 -18.31 -12.55
N VAL A 333 1.19 -17.28 -12.19
CA VAL A 333 0.85 -15.87 -12.44
C VAL A 333 0.74 -15.54 -13.93
N LEU A 334 1.37 -16.35 -14.80
CA LEU A 334 1.41 -16.13 -16.25
C LEU A 334 0.02 -16.17 -16.92
N ARG A 335 -1.04 -16.58 -16.21
CA ARG A 335 -2.42 -16.42 -16.68
C ARG A 335 -2.84 -14.95 -16.82
N PHE A 336 -2.25 -14.05 -16.03
CA PHE A 336 -2.51 -12.61 -16.06
C PHE A 336 -1.52 -11.83 -16.93
N TRP A 337 -0.52 -12.54 -17.46
CA TRP A 337 0.60 -11.98 -18.20
C TRP A 337 0.17 -10.97 -19.27
N ASN A 338 -0.74 -11.36 -20.17
CA ASN A 338 -1.12 -10.52 -21.32
C ASN A 338 -1.71 -9.19 -20.85
N ALA A 339 -2.68 -9.26 -19.93
CA ALA A 339 -3.34 -8.07 -19.40
C ALA A 339 -2.34 -7.12 -18.74
N TYR A 340 -1.37 -7.66 -17.99
CA TYR A 340 -0.35 -6.86 -17.35
C TYR A 340 0.60 -6.21 -18.36
N MET A 341 1.01 -6.94 -19.39
CA MET A 341 2.02 -6.49 -20.36
C MET A 341 1.49 -5.51 -21.38
N ASP A 342 0.22 -5.67 -21.79
CA ASP A 342 -0.48 -4.68 -22.60
C ASP A 342 -0.55 -3.35 -21.84
N TRP A 343 -0.92 -3.41 -20.55
CA TRP A 343 -0.90 -2.24 -19.68
C TRP A 343 0.51 -1.65 -19.52
N ALA A 344 1.51 -2.47 -19.21
CA ALA A 344 2.89 -2.02 -18.99
C ALA A 344 3.48 -1.38 -20.25
N THR A 345 3.21 -1.95 -21.43
CA THR A 345 3.64 -1.39 -22.72
C THR A 345 3.02 -0.03 -22.98
N GLY A 346 1.72 0.12 -22.70
CA GLY A 346 1.01 1.39 -22.78
C GLY A 346 1.57 2.43 -21.79
N TRP A 347 1.79 2.01 -20.54
CA TRP A 347 2.37 2.84 -19.48
C TRP A 347 3.76 3.37 -19.87
N LEU A 348 4.68 2.49 -20.26
CA LEU A 348 6.05 2.85 -20.67
C LEU A 348 6.08 3.69 -21.94
N SER A 349 5.23 3.39 -22.93
CA SER A 349 5.19 4.15 -24.19
C SER A 349 4.81 5.61 -23.99
N GLN A 350 4.07 5.91 -22.92
CA GLN A 350 3.55 7.23 -22.59
C GLN A 350 4.33 7.89 -21.44
N ALA A 351 5.19 7.14 -20.74
CA ALA A 351 5.96 7.66 -19.62
C ALA A 351 6.82 8.86 -20.06
N PHE A 352 6.80 9.91 -19.23
CA PHE A 352 7.54 11.17 -19.44
C PHE A 352 7.20 11.91 -20.75
N ALA A 353 6.15 11.52 -21.48
CA ALA A 353 5.71 12.29 -22.63
C ALA A 353 5.17 13.65 -22.14
N GLY A 354 5.78 14.75 -22.58
CA GLY A 354 5.41 16.10 -22.17
C GLY A 354 6.19 16.64 -20.96
N CYS A 355 7.12 15.88 -20.39
CA CYS A 355 8.01 16.38 -19.33
C CYS A 355 9.30 16.96 -19.93
N GLU A 356 9.58 18.24 -19.70
CA GLU A 356 10.89 18.85 -19.99
C GLU A 356 11.84 18.76 -18.76
N SER A 357 11.26 18.79 -17.56
CA SER A 357 11.96 18.69 -16.29
C SER A 357 11.11 17.97 -15.24
N LEU A 358 11.75 17.26 -14.31
CA LEU A 358 11.10 16.70 -13.12
C LEU A 358 10.96 17.72 -11.98
N ALA A 359 11.67 18.85 -12.06
CA ALA A 359 11.69 19.88 -11.02
C ALA A 359 10.77 21.07 -11.33
N CYS A 360 10.31 21.21 -12.58
CA CYS A 360 9.46 22.32 -13.01
C CYS A 360 8.26 21.81 -13.82
N PRO A 361 7.06 22.39 -13.60
CA PRO A 361 5.88 22.06 -14.41
C PRO A 361 6.13 22.40 -15.89
N PRO A 362 5.49 21.66 -16.82
CA PRO A 362 5.62 21.93 -18.24
C PRO A 362 5.22 23.37 -18.55
N ARG A 363 6.00 24.03 -19.41
CA ARG A 363 5.62 25.35 -19.93
C ARG A 363 4.38 25.18 -20.79
N ARG A 364 3.33 25.97 -20.53
CA ARG A 364 2.09 25.93 -21.33
C ARG A 364 2.42 25.96 -22.82
N GLY A 365 1.79 25.08 -23.58
CA GLY A 365 1.86 25.16 -25.03
C GLY A 365 1.20 26.45 -25.51
N LEU A 366 1.84 27.18 -26.41
CA LEU A 366 1.26 28.39 -27.04
C LEU A 366 -0.14 28.12 -27.60
N SER A 367 -0.40 26.91 -28.09
CA SER A 367 -1.72 26.48 -28.56
C SER A 367 -2.79 26.48 -27.47
N GLU A 368 -2.49 26.01 -26.26
CA GLU A 368 -3.45 25.96 -25.14
C GLU A 368 -3.78 27.35 -24.62
N VAL A 369 -2.77 28.22 -24.56
CA VAL A 369 -2.95 29.64 -24.22
C VAL A 369 -3.85 30.32 -25.24
N VAL A 370 -3.69 29.99 -26.53
CA VAL A 370 -4.54 30.54 -27.60
C VAL A 370 -5.98 30.02 -27.49
N THR A 371 -6.21 28.73 -27.21
CA THR A 371 -7.57 28.18 -27.05
C THR A 371 -8.32 28.79 -25.86
N GLU A 372 -7.68 28.89 -24.68
CA GLU A 372 -8.28 29.53 -23.50
C GLU A 372 -8.66 30.99 -23.77
N ILE A 373 -7.80 31.73 -24.47
CA ILE A 373 -8.07 33.13 -24.86
C ILE A 373 -9.24 33.21 -25.86
N THR A 374 -9.35 32.26 -26.80
CA THR A 374 -10.44 32.25 -27.78
C THR A 374 -11.77 31.77 -27.22
N GLU A 375 -11.76 30.86 -26.24
CA GLU A 375 -12.98 30.26 -25.66
C GLU A 375 -13.52 31.05 -24.45
N GLY A 376 -12.76 32.04 -23.95
CA GLY A 376 -13.21 32.92 -22.87
C GLY A 376 -13.27 32.25 -21.50
N GLU A 377 -12.70 31.05 -21.36
CA GLU A 377 -12.59 30.34 -20.10
C GLU A 377 -11.48 30.96 -19.23
N GLN A 378 -11.84 31.99 -18.45
CA GLN A 378 -11.01 32.47 -17.35
C GLN A 378 -11.16 31.50 -16.16
N GLY A 379 -10.59 30.30 -16.27
CA GLY A 379 -10.45 29.42 -15.11
C GLY A 379 -9.50 30.05 -14.11
N GLU A 380 -9.95 30.26 -12.86
CA GLU A 380 -9.05 30.65 -11.76
C GLU A 380 -7.91 29.64 -11.69
N GLN A 381 -6.70 30.16 -11.81
CA GLN A 381 -5.49 29.39 -11.99
C GLN A 381 -5.01 28.88 -10.62
N GLU A 382 -5.10 27.58 -10.38
CA GLU A 382 -4.34 26.94 -9.30
C GLU A 382 -2.86 26.92 -9.72
N VAL A 383 -2.06 27.82 -9.16
CA VAL A 383 -0.61 27.81 -9.32
C VAL A 383 -0.09 26.63 -8.51
N ILE A 384 0.44 25.61 -9.20
CA ILE A 384 1.05 24.46 -8.53
C ILE A 384 2.41 24.90 -8.02
N ASP A 385 2.62 24.77 -6.71
CA ASP A 385 3.88 25.07 -6.08
C ASP A 385 4.97 24.08 -6.58
N ALA A 386 6.15 24.61 -6.91
CA ALA A 386 7.31 23.82 -7.35
C ALA A 386 7.64 22.58 -6.47
N PRO A 387 7.55 22.62 -5.12
CA PRO A 387 7.76 21.42 -4.29
C PRO A 387 6.74 20.28 -4.54
N ASP A 388 5.48 20.62 -4.86
CA ASP A 388 4.46 19.61 -5.17
C ASP A 388 4.73 18.94 -6.51
N TRP A 389 5.26 19.70 -7.48
CA TRP A 389 5.69 19.14 -8.77
C TRP A 389 6.87 18.18 -8.62
N ALA A 390 7.90 18.56 -7.86
CA ALA A 390 9.07 17.69 -7.62
C ALA A 390 8.65 16.37 -6.96
N THR A 391 7.69 16.43 -6.03
CA THR A 391 7.10 15.24 -5.40
C THR A 391 6.35 14.38 -6.42
N ALA A 392 5.55 15.00 -7.31
CA ALA A 392 4.86 14.27 -8.39
C ALA A 392 5.84 13.62 -9.39
N GLY A 393 6.93 14.30 -9.73
CA GLY A 393 8.00 13.75 -10.58
C GLY A 393 8.63 12.50 -9.95
N ALA A 394 8.90 12.54 -8.64
CA ALA A 394 9.42 11.37 -7.91
C ALA A 394 8.42 10.19 -7.91
N VAL A 395 7.13 10.46 -7.70
CA VAL A 395 6.07 9.44 -7.77
C VAL A 395 5.99 8.81 -9.16
N LEU A 396 6.08 9.61 -10.23
CA LEU A 396 6.09 9.09 -11.60
C LEU A 396 7.30 8.19 -11.86
N VAL A 397 8.51 8.61 -11.47
CA VAL A 397 9.73 7.80 -11.61
C VAL A 397 9.59 6.48 -10.85
N ALA A 398 9.13 6.53 -9.60
CA ALA A 398 8.92 5.35 -8.78
C ALA A 398 7.86 4.41 -9.37
N SER A 399 6.78 4.96 -9.94
CA SER A 399 5.70 4.21 -10.56
C SER A 399 6.16 3.48 -11.82
N VAL A 400 6.92 4.17 -12.67
CA VAL A 400 7.54 3.57 -13.87
C VAL A 400 8.56 2.50 -13.47
N GLU A 401 9.38 2.75 -12.44
CA GLU A 401 10.34 1.76 -11.96
C GLU A 401 9.65 0.49 -11.44
N ALA A 402 8.57 0.62 -10.68
CA ALA A 402 7.77 -0.51 -10.22
C ALA A 402 7.24 -1.35 -11.40
N CYS A 403 6.71 -0.67 -12.44
CA CYS A 403 6.22 -1.30 -13.67
C CYS A 403 7.33 -2.05 -14.44
N VAL A 404 8.53 -1.48 -14.53
CA VAL A 404 9.65 -2.12 -15.23
C VAL A 404 10.13 -3.35 -14.47
N ARG A 405 10.25 -3.25 -13.14
CA ARG A 405 10.72 -4.36 -12.29
C ARG A 405 9.74 -5.54 -12.31
N SER A 406 8.44 -5.29 -12.19
CA SER A 406 7.42 -6.34 -12.29
C SER A 406 7.38 -6.99 -13.68
N ALA A 407 7.49 -6.21 -14.76
CA ALA A 407 7.54 -6.73 -16.13
C ALA A 407 8.79 -7.60 -16.35
N CYS A 408 9.92 -7.21 -15.76
CA CYS A 408 11.16 -7.97 -15.81
C CYS A 408 11.01 -9.33 -15.08
N THR A 409 10.45 -9.33 -13.86
CA THR A 409 10.18 -10.55 -13.11
C THR A 409 9.24 -11.49 -13.86
N LEU A 410 8.15 -10.97 -14.41
CA LEU A 410 7.26 -11.75 -15.25
C LEU A 410 8.03 -12.36 -16.43
N THR A 411 8.86 -11.58 -17.12
CA THR A 411 9.65 -12.05 -18.28
C THR A 411 10.55 -13.22 -17.91
N HIS A 412 11.21 -13.15 -16.75
CA HIS A 412 11.99 -14.28 -16.22
C HIS A 412 11.14 -15.52 -15.93
N LEU A 413 9.95 -15.35 -15.33
CA LEU A 413 9.02 -16.45 -15.09
C LEU A 413 8.54 -17.10 -16.40
N ALA A 414 8.25 -16.30 -17.44
CA ALA A 414 7.87 -16.81 -18.75
C ALA A 414 9.00 -17.62 -19.40
N ALA A 415 10.23 -17.12 -19.36
CA ALA A 415 11.41 -17.81 -19.87
C ALA A 415 11.74 -19.09 -19.08
N GLN A 416 11.40 -19.15 -17.79
CA GLN A 416 11.51 -20.37 -16.99
C GLN A 416 10.42 -21.38 -17.36
N ALA A 417 9.17 -20.92 -17.49
CA ALA A 417 8.03 -21.78 -17.82
C ALA A 417 8.19 -22.47 -19.18
N ASP A 418 8.72 -21.79 -20.20
CA ASP A 418 9.00 -22.40 -21.51
C ASP A 418 10.02 -23.54 -21.39
N ARG A 419 11.09 -23.35 -20.60
CA ARG A 419 12.08 -24.39 -20.32
C ARG A 419 11.47 -25.56 -19.55
N GLU A 420 10.62 -25.30 -18.57
CA GLU A 420 9.94 -26.35 -17.79
C GLU A 420 8.96 -27.16 -18.63
N GLN A 421 8.17 -26.51 -19.50
CA GLN A 421 7.24 -27.18 -20.42
C GLN A 421 7.96 -28.10 -21.42
N GLN A 422 9.15 -27.71 -21.88
CA GLN A 422 10.00 -28.57 -22.73
C GLN A 422 10.53 -29.80 -21.99
N THR A 423 10.60 -29.76 -20.65
CA THR A 423 11.20 -30.82 -19.82
C THR A 423 10.16 -31.72 -19.14
N VAL A 424 8.97 -31.20 -18.82
CA VAL A 424 7.95 -31.88 -18.01
C VAL A 424 6.58 -31.86 -18.71
N ALA A 425 6.17 -32.99 -19.28
CA ALA A 425 4.93 -33.14 -20.05
C ALA A 425 3.63 -33.01 -19.22
N THR A 426 3.71 -32.92 -17.88
CA THR A 426 2.56 -32.94 -16.96
C THR A 426 2.18 -31.58 -16.36
N LEU A 427 2.89 -30.50 -16.70
CA LEU A 427 2.59 -29.17 -16.16
C LEU A 427 1.25 -28.65 -16.71
N ARG A 428 0.37 -28.20 -15.81
CA ARG A 428 -0.90 -27.53 -16.13
C ARG A 428 -0.70 -26.06 -16.54
N LEU A 429 0.36 -25.80 -17.29
CA LEU A 429 0.55 -24.51 -17.96
C LEU A 429 -0.39 -24.45 -19.18
N PRO A 430 -0.84 -23.25 -19.59
CA PRO A 430 -1.54 -23.10 -20.86
C PRO A 430 -0.70 -23.74 -21.99
N ALA A 431 -1.32 -24.58 -22.82
CA ALA A 431 -0.62 -25.32 -23.88
C ALA A 431 0.13 -24.40 -24.88
N GLN A 432 -0.27 -23.14 -24.94
CA GLN A 432 0.47 -22.04 -25.54
C GLN A 432 0.71 -21.01 -24.44
N LEU A 433 1.96 -20.86 -24.00
CA LEU A 433 2.36 -19.65 -23.27
C LEU A 433 1.92 -18.44 -24.12
N PRO A 434 1.15 -17.50 -23.57
CA PRO A 434 0.75 -16.32 -24.31
C PRO A 434 2.00 -15.64 -24.88
N GLY A 435 2.04 -15.55 -26.22
CA GLY A 435 3.28 -15.51 -26.98
C GLY A 435 4.19 -14.38 -26.55
N LEU A 436 5.39 -14.72 -26.10
CA LEU A 436 6.42 -13.74 -25.76
C LEU A 436 6.65 -12.77 -26.93
N ALA A 437 6.64 -13.32 -28.15
CA ALA A 437 6.73 -12.59 -29.40
C ALA A 437 5.61 -11.55 -29.65
N ALA A 438 4.44 -11.65 -29.01
CA ALA A 438 3.32 -10.74 -29.30
C ALA A 438 3.54 -9.33 -28.73
N TRP A 439 4.28 -9.22 -27.63
CA TRP A 439 4.46 -7.97 -26.88
C TRP A 439 5.94 -7.64 -26.67
N SER A 440 6.86 -8.59 -26.83
CA SER A 440 8.29 -8.37 -26.58
C SER A 440 8.86 -7.22 -27.44
N GLU A 441 8.51 -7.17 -28.72
CA GLU A 441 8.91 -6.08 -29.62
C GLU A 441 8.34 -4.74 -29.15
N GLN A 442 7.04 -4.72 -28.81
CA GLN A 442 6.36 -3.51 -28.36
C GLN A 442 6.92 -3.00 -27.04
N LEU A 443 7.21 -3.91 -26.10
CA LEU A 443 7.75 -3.59 -24.78
C LEU A 443 9.20 -3.11 -24.86
N VAL A 444 10.03 -3.70 -25.73
CA VAL A 444 11.38 -3.16 -26.01
C VAL A 444 11.29 -1.76 -26.62
N CYS A 445 10.41 -1.55 -27.60
CA CYS A 445 10.21 -0.22 -28.19
C CYS A 445 9.72 0.80 -27.16
N ALA A 446 8.76 0.42 -26.30
CA ALA A 446 8.25 1.26 -25.23
C ALA A 446 9.35 1.61 -24.22
N SER A 447 10.16 0.62 -23.82
CA SER A 447 11.30 0.80 -22.91
C SER A 447 12.36 1.73 -23.49
N ALA A 448 12.70 1.56 -24.78
CA ALA A 448 13.62 2.43 -25.50
C ALA A 448 13.12 3.88 -25.57
N ARG A 449 11.82 4.09 -25.88
CA ARG A 449 11.21 5.44 -25.87
C ARG A 449 11.27 6.07 -24.48
N CYS A 450 10.94 5.31 -23.44
CA CYS A 450 11.02 5.75 -22.06
C CYS A 450 12.46 6.16 -21.70
N TYR A 451 13.45 5.33 -22.06
CA TYR A 451 14.87 5.59 -21.82
C TYR A 451 15.38 6.86 -22.50
N VAL A 452 14.99 7.10 -23.76
CA VAL A 452 15.37 8.31 -24.51
C VAL A 452 14.79 9.54 -23.82
N ARG A 453 13.49 9.54 -23.47
CA ARG A 453 12.86 10.68 -22.77
C ARG A 453 13.53 10.95 -21.43
N LEU A 454 13.77 9.90 -20.63
CA LEU A 454 14.51 10.00 -19.37
C LEU A 454 15.91 10.61 -19.53
N SER A 455 16.56 10.39 -20.66
CA SER A 455 17.88 10.93 -20.95
C SER A 455 17.85 12.39 -21.43
N GLU A 456 16.69 12.87 -21.86
CA GLU A 456 16.47 14.26 -22.27
C GLU A 456 15.95 15.15 -21.13
N LEU A 457 15.51 14.56 -20.01
CA LEU A 457 15.01 15.30 -18.85
C LEU A 457 16.11 16.11 -18.17
N SER A 458 15.77 17.35 -17.81
CA SER A 458 16.58 18.15 -16.89
C SER A 458 16.35 17.66 -15.44
N LEU A 459 17.39 17.09 -14.84
CA LEU A 459 17.37 16.51 -13.49
C LEU A 459 17.91 17.48 -12.45
N ASP A 460 17.33 17.47 -11.25
CA ASP A 460 17.95 18.02 -10.06
C ASP A 460 18.83 16.96 -9.34
N ALA A 461 19.53 17.38 -8.29
CA ALA A 461 20.42 16.49 -7.54
C ALA A 461 19.67 15.35 -6.81
N ASN A 462 18.39 15.56 -6.46
CA ASN A 462 17.60 14.61 -5.68
C ASN A 462 17.00 13.51 -6.58
N ALA A 463 16.60 13.84 -7.80
CA ALA A 463 16.02 12.93 -8.77
C ALA A 463 17.06 12.08 -9.51
N ALA A 464 18.33 12.51 -9.54
CA ALA A 464 19.39 11.85 -10.28
C ALA A 464 19.58 10.37 -9.89
N ALA A 465 19.52 10.06 -8.58
CA ALA A 465 19.68 8.69 -8.09
C ALA A 465 18.51 7.78 -8.50
N SER A 466 17.26 8.25 -8.36
CA SER A 466 16.07 7.50 -8.76
C SER A 466 16.01 7.27 -10.28
N VAL A 467 16.40 8.28 -11.07
CA VAL A 467 16.47 8.14 -12.53
C VAL A 467 17.56 7.16 -12.95
N ALA A 468 18.71 7.13 -12.26
CA ALA A 468 19.74 6.12 -12.50
C ALA A 468 19.20 4.70 -12.20
N SER A 469 18.55 4.50 -11.05
CA SER A 469 17.91 3.23 -10.69
C SER A 469 16.90 2.77 -11.76
N LEU A 470 16.07 3.68 -12.27
CA LEU A 470 15.12 3.37 -13.33
C LEU A 470 15.81 3.01 -14.66
N LYS A 471 16.91 3.69 -15.03
CA LYS A 471 17.69 3.34 -16.22
C LYS A 471 18.29 1.93 -16.11
N ASP A 472 18.81 1.56 -14.94
CA ASP A 472 19.33 0.23 -14.67
C ASP A 472 18.21 -0.83 -14.76
N ALA A 473 17.03 -0.53 -14.22
CA ALA A 473 15.86 -1.40 -14.33
C ALA A 473 15.41 -1.60 -15.79
N LEU A 474 15.40 -0.53 -16.59
CA LEU A 474 15.07 -0.60 -18.02
C LEU A 474 16.07 -1.47 -18.80
N HIS A 475 17.37 -1.30 -18.50
CA HIS A 475 18.42 -2.13 -19.08
C HIS A 475 18.23 -3.61 -18.71
N ALA A 476 17.96 -3.91 -17.44
CA ALA A 476 17.70 -5.27 -17.00
C ALA A 476 16.49 -5.91 -17.72
N LEU A 477 15.39 -5.15 -17.89
CA LEU A 477 14.22 -5.61 -18.64
C LEU A 477 14.55 -5.91 -20.11
N CYS A 478 15.23 -5.00 -20.81
CA CYS A 478 15.61 -5.22 -22.21
C CYS A 478 16.54 -6.44 -22.37
N THR A 479 17.50 -6.62 -21.46
CA THR A 479 18.37 -7.79 -21.44
C THR A 479 17.58 -9.08 -21.19
N ALA A 480 16.63 -9.07 -20.26
CA ALA A 480 15.76 -10.22 -19.99
C ALA A 480 14.90 -10.60 -21.22
N LEU A 481 14.39 -9.61 -21.94
CA LEU A 481 13.58 -9.83 -23.16
C LEU A 481 14.39 -10.40 -24.31
N LEU A 482 15.59 -9.87 -24.55
CA LEU A 482 16.51 -10.37 -25.57
C LEU A 482 16.96 -11.81 -25.28
N ALA A 483 17.18 -12.13 -24.00
CA ALA A 483 17.53 -13.49 -23.58
C ALA A 483 16.34 -14.46 -23.73
N ALA A 484 15.11 -13.99 -23.53
CA ALA A 484 13.90 -14.80 -23.62
C ALA A 484 13.44 -15.03 -25.07
N ASP A 485 13.72 -14.11 -26.01
CA ASP A 485 13.37 -14.24 -27.42
C ASP A 485 14.53 -13.83 -28.34
N PRO A 486 15.30 -14.82 -28.84
CA PRO A 486 16.41 -14.58 -29.75
C PRO A 486 16.01 -13.93 -31.08
N ILE A 487 14.75 -14.05 -31.51
CA ILE A 487 14.27 -13.48 -32.79
C ILE A 487 14.28 -11.95 -32.71
N LEU A 488 13.98 -11.37 -31.54
CA LEU A 488 14.11 -9.93 -31.28
C LEU A 488 15.50 -9.41 -31.57
N THR A 489 16.55 -10.17 -31.22
CA THR A 489 17.94 -9.74 -31.44
C THR A 489 18.20 -9.43 -32.93
N THR A 490 17.55 -10.17 -33.82
CA THR A 490 17.66 -9.98 -35.27
C THR A 490 16.82 -8.79 -35.75
N ALA A 491 15.62 -8.60 -35.16
CA ALA A 491 14.71 -7.50 -35.50
C ALA A 491 15.20 -6.12 -34.99
N LEU A 492 15.87 -6.08 -33.84
CA LEU A 492 16.32 -4.86 -33.18
C LEU A 492 17.68 -4.33 -33.70
N GLY A 493 18.22 -4.91 -34.77
CA GLY A 493 19.48 -4.46 -35.38
C GLY A 493 19.47 -2.97 -35.76
N ALA A 494 18.29 -2.40 -36.07
CA ALA A 494 18.12 -0.97 -36.31
C ALA A 494 18.26 -0.12 -35.02
N LEU A 495 17.74 -0.59 -33.87
CA LEU A 495 17.82 0.13 -32.60
C LEU A 495 19.25 0.13 -32.03
N HIS A 496 20.05 -0.89 -32.32
CA HIS A 496 21.47 -0.93 -31.98
C HIS A 496 22.30 0.15 -32.69
N SER A 497 21.83 0.65 -33.84
CA SER A 497 22.52 1.71 -34.58
C SER A 497 22.30 3.11 -34.00
N GLU A 498 21.32 3.28 -33.12
CA GLU A 498 21.02 4.55 -32.46
C GLU A 498 21.97 4.77 -31.26
N PRO A 499 22.91 5.73 -31.31
CA PRO A 499 23.94 5.90 -30.29
C PRO A 499 23.38 6.19 -28.89
N ARG A 500 22.20 6.80 -28.81
CA ARG A 500 21.50 7.11 -27.54
C ARG A 500 20.98 5.87 -26.83
N LEU A 501 20.69 4.81 -27.57
CA LEU A 501 20.18 3.55 -27.04
C LEU A 501 21.28 2.53 -26.73
N ARG A 502 22.52 2.81 -27.14
CA ARG A 502 23.65 1.92 -26.92
C ARG A 502 23.81 1.47 -25.47
N PRO A 503 23.70 2.35 -24.44
CA PRO A 503 23.81 1.91 -23.04
C PRO A 503 22.70 0.94 -22.61
N LEU A 504 21.54 0.97 -23.27
CA LEU A 504 20.41 0.09 -22.95
C LEU A 504 20.65 -1.35 -23.42
N PHE A 505 21.56 -1.57 -24.38
CA PHE A 505 21.81 -2.89 -24.99
C PHE A 505 23.25 -3.39 -24.83
N THR A 506 24.14 -2.62 -24.21
CA THR A 506 25.51 -3.08 -23.91
C THR A 506 25.51 -3.93 -22.64
N THR A 507 25.85 -5.22 -22.80
CA THR A 507 26.07 -6.18 -21.71
C THR A 507 27.33 -5.91 -20.91
#